data_AF-A0A7J9J923-F1
#
_entry.id   AF-A0A7J9J923-F1
#
_cell.length_a   1.000
_cell.length_b   1.000
_cell.length_c   1.000
_cell.angle_alpha   90.00
_cell.angle_beta   90.00
_cell.angle_gamma   90.00
#
_symmetry.space_group_name_H-M   'P 1'
#
loop_
_entity.id
_entity.type
_entity.pdbx_description
1 polymer ?
#
loop_
_entity_poly.entity_id
_entity_poly.type
_entity_poly.pdbx_seq_one_letter_code
_entity_poly.pdbx_strand_id
1 'polypeptide(L)'
;MGKLDSSLLLHSIVNGGRNLSSFHYSFARYFNTVSNHMETLSENSMSFWRNPKTYHRFDNVDDALTLFNEMIEQHPKRSIVEFTKLLAALVRMRHYATVVSLCSQMELLGVSHNDYSFNILINCFCQLGGIDSGFSVLVKMLKLGVKPDVVTFSTLIKGL
;
A
#
# COMPACT_ATOMS: atom_id res chain seq x y z
N MET A 1 30.63 14.14 29.47
CA MET A 1 29.26 13.57 29.31
C MET A 1 28.24 14.69 29.36
N GLY A 2 27.76 15.17 28.21
CA GLY A 2 26.65 16.13 28.15
C GLY A 2 25.32 15.39 28.19
N LYS A 3 24.45 15.69 29.16
CA LYS A 3 23.08 15.17 29.19
C LYS A 3 22.31 15.80 28.04
N LEU A 4 21.76 14.96 27.16
CA LEU A 4 20.82 15.38 26.12
C LEU A 4 19.55 15.92 26.81
N ASP A 5 19.12 17.11 26.40
CA ASP A 5 18.03 17.86 27.00
C ASP A 5 16.67 17.21 26.70
N SER A 6 15.96 16.77 27.73
CA SER A 6 14.66 16.07 27.63
C SER A 6 13.59 16.91 26.91
N SER A 7 13.79 18.22 26.81
CA SER A 7 12.91 19.15 26.09
C SER A 7 12.95 18.94 24.56
N LEU A 8 14.09 18.53 23.99
CA LEU A 8 14.25 18.27 22.55
C LEU A 8 13.51 17.00 22.12
N LEU A 9 13.48 15.97 22.96
CA LEU A 9 12.73 14.73 22.70
C LEU A 9 11.22 14.98 22.67
N LEU A 10 10.70 15.78 23.60
CA LEU A 10 9.27 16.12 23.64
C LEU A 10 8.84 16.94 22.42
N HIS A 11 9.67 17.87 21.96
CA HIS A 11 9.38 18.66 20.76
C HIS A 11 9.35 17.80 19.47
N SER A 12 10.22 16.79 19.37
CA SER A 12 10.24 15.86 18.24
C SER A 12 9.00 14.94 18.24
N ILE A 13 8.53 14.52 19.41
CA ILE A 13 7.33 13.67 19.58
C ILE A 13 6.05 14.46 19.28
N VAL A 14 5.95 15.72 19.74
CA VAL A 14 4.79 16.59 19.48
C VAL A 14 4.70 17.00 18.00
N ASN A 15 5.84 17.17 17.31
CA ASN A 15 5.84 17.37 15.85
C ASN A 15 5.52 16.10 15.06
N GLY A 16 5.88 14.92 15.58
CA GLY A 16 5.48 13.63 15.01
C GLY A 16 3.97 13.36 15.04
N GLY A 17 3.25 13.95 16.00
CA GLY A 17 1.78 13.87 16.09
C GLY A 17 1.04 14.69 15.03
N ARG A 18 1.60 15.82 14.60
CA ARG A 18 1.01 16.69 13.56
C ARG A 18 1.10 16.09 12.15
N ASN A 19 2.11 15.25 11.90
CA ASN A 19 2.24 14.49 10.65
C ASN A 19 1.24 13.34 10.53
N LEU A 20 0.69 12.82 11.64
CA LEU A 20 -0.32 11.77 11.58
C LEU A 20 -1.68 12.31 11.08
N SER A 21 -2.02 13.55 11.48
CA SER A 21 -3.21 14.24 10.97
C SER A 21 -3.07 14.66 9.51
N SER A 22 -1.88 15.07 9.06
CA SER A 22 -1.63 15.36 7.64
C SER A 22 -1.62 14.07 6.80
N PHE A 23 -1.12 12.96 7.35
CA PHE A 23 -1.20 11.64 6.74
C PHE A 23 -2.66 11.19 6.55
N HIS A 24 -3.48 11.23 7.61
CA HIS A 24 -4.90 10.94 7.50
C HIS A 24 -5.61 11.87 6.51
N TYR A 25 -5.25 13.16 6.48
CA TYR A 25 -5.86 14.14 5.58
C TYR A 25 -5.46 13.94 4.11
N SER A 26 -4.17 13.75 3.80
CA SER A 26 -3.70 13.48 2.43
C SER A 26 -4.16 12.12 1.93
N PHE A 27 -4.17 11.11 2.80
CA PHE A 27 -4.71 9.78 2.53
C PHE A 27 -6.22 9.82 2.28
N ALA A 28 -6.99 10.52 3.14
CA ALA A 28 -8.43 10.70 2.95
C ALA A 28 -8.75 11.53 1.71
N ARG A 29 -7.94 12.55 1.37
CA ARG A 29 -8.12 13.36 0.16
C ARG A 29 -7.86 12.56 -1.10
N TYR A 30 -6.78 11.77 -1.11
CA TYR A 30 -6.50 10.83 -2.20
C TYR A 30 -7.62 9.79 -2.36
N PHE A 31 -8.09 9.22 -1.23
CA PHE A 31 -9.21 8.29 -1.18
C PHE A 31 -10.50 8.89 -1.74
N ASN A 32 -10.85 10.12 -1.37
CA ASN A 32 -12.07 10.80 -1.82
C ASN A 32 -12.06 11.07 -3.33
N THR A 33 -10.88 11.34 -3.93
CA THR A 33 -10.73 11.47 -5.38
C THR A 33 -10.92 10.13 -6.11
N VAL A 34 -10.52 9.01 -5.51
CA VAL A 34 -10.62 7.67 -6.11
C VAL A 34 -12.02 7.06 -5.96
N SER A 35 -12.69 7.26 -4.82
CA SER A 35 -14.08 6.80 -4.61
C SER A 35 -15.04 7.34 -5.67
N ASN A 36 -14.89 8.61 -6.06
CA ASN A 36 -15.71 9.25 -7.09
C ASN A 36 -15.56 8.62 -8.49
N HIS A 37 -14.51 7.82 -8.73
CA HIS A 37 -14.29 7.12 -10.00
C HIS A 37 -14.76 5.65 -9.99
N MET A 38 -15.05 5.07 -8.82
CA MET A 38 -15.41 3.65 -8.69
C MET A 38 -16.91 3.34 -8.73
N GLU A 39 -17.79 4.35 -8.68
CA GLU A 39 -19.24 4.16 -8.65
C GLU A 39 -19.87 3.72 -9.99
N THR A 40 -19.08 3.49 -11.04
CA THR A 40 -19.59 3.27 -12.42
C THR A 40 -19.49 1.84 -12.95
N LEU A 41 -19.01 0.84 -12.19
CA LEU A 41 -18.72 -0.50 -12.74
C LEU A 41 -19.47 -1.66 -12.08
N SER A 42 -20.59 -1.39 -11.41
CA SER A 42 -21.32 -2.39 -10.59
C SER A 42 -22.18 -3.42 -11.35
N GLU A 43 -22.30 -3.40 -12.67
CA GLU A 43 -23.24 -4.32 -13.34
C GLU A 43 -22.60 -4.96 -14.57
N ASN A 44 -21.95 -6.12 -14.41
CA ASN A 44 -22.24 -7.32 -15.19
C ASN A 44 -21.34 -8.53 -14.87
N SER A 45 -22.02 -9.65 -14.61
CA SER A 45 -21.73 -11.03 -15.03
C SER A 45 -20.62 -11.86 -14.35
N MET A 46 -20.93 -12.22 -13.11
CA MET A 46 -20.97 -13.59 -12.61
C MET A 46 -21.03 -14.70 -13.71
N SER A 47 -19.89 -15.24 -14.15
CA SER A 47 -19.78 -16.56 -14.80
C SER A 47 -18.36 -17.14 -14.92
N PHE A 48 -17.33 -16.58 -14.27
CA PHE A 48 -15.94 -16.96 -14.52
C PHE A 48 -15.29 -17.74 -13.37
N TRP A 49 -15.94 -18.79 -12.86
CA TRP A 49 -15.32 -19.69 -11.87
C TRP A 49 -14.70 -20.91 -12.56
N ARG A 50 -13.38 -20.91 -12.75
CA ARG A 50 -12.62 -22.16 -12.94
C ARG A 50 -11.13 -22.04 -12.55
N ASN A 51 -10.78 -22.76 -11.48
CA ASN A 51 -9.44 -23.21 -11.03
C ASN A 51 -8.48 -22.23 -10.31
N PRO A 52 -8.13 -22.48 -9.02
CA PRO A 52 -7.19 -21.67 -8.23
C PRO A 52 -5.70 -21.89 -8.55
N LYS A 53 -5.34 -22.45 -9.73
CA LYS A 53 -3.95 -22.84 -10.05
C LYS A 53 -3.38 -22.31 -11.38
N THR A 54 -4.10 -21.50 -12.11
CA THR A 54 -3.61 -20.88 -13.35
C THR A 54 -3.52 -19.37 -13.16
N TYR A 55 -2.37 -18.92 -12.65
CA TYR A 55 -2.03 -17.50 -12.68
C TYR A 55 -1.81 -17.12 -14.15
N HIS A 56 -2.81 -16.51 -14.76
CA HIS A 56 -2.61 -15.80 -16.01
C HIS A 56 -1.56 -14.72 -15.78
N ARG A 57 -0.68 -14.55 -16.76
CA ARG A 57 0.23 -13.41 -16.81
C ARG A 57 -0.66 -12.16 -16.79
N PHE A 58 -0.58 -11.38 -15.72
CA PHE A 58 -1.29 -10.11 -15.62
C PHE A 58 -0.71 -9.15 -16.65
N ASP A 59 -1.28 -9.16 -17.85
CA ASP A 59 -0.84 -8.33 -18.98
C ASP A 59 -1.68 -7.06 -19.13
N ASN A 60 -2.82 -6.97 -18.44
CA ASN A 60 -3.64 -5.76 -18.38
C ASN A 60 -4.06 -5.43 -16.95
N VAL A 61 -4.49 -4.18 -16.76
CA VAL A 61 -4.87 -3.62 -15.46
C VAL A 61 -6.29 -4.00 -15.06
N ASP A 62 -7.20 -4.10 -16.02
CA ASP A 62 -8.62 -4.38 -15.78
C ASP A 62 -8.83 -5.79 -15.20
N ASP A 63 -8.12 -6.79 -15.71
CA ASP A 63 -8.10 -8.16 -15.18
C ASP A 63 -7.49 -8.18 -13.78
N ALA A 64 -6.46 -7.37 -13.54
CA ALA A 64 -5.84 -7.26 -12.22
C ALA A 64 -6.80 -6.64 -11.19
N LEU A 65 -7.57 -5.63 -11.59
CA LEU A 65 -8.60 -5.01 -10.74
C LEU A 65 -9.78 -5.94 -10.50
N THR A 66 -10.23 -6.65 -11.55
CA THR A 66 -11.27 -7.67 -11.44
C THR A 66 -10.86 -8.75 -10.44
N LEU A 67 -9.64 -9.28 -10.55
CA LEU A 67 -9.13 -10.25 -9.59
C LEU A 67 -9.01 -9.67 -8.17
N PHE A 68 -8.62 -8.40 -8.02
CA PHE A 68 -8.58 -7.79 -6.69
C PHE A 68 -9.97 -7.82 -6.03
N ASN A 69 -11.01 -7.40 -6.76
CA ASN A 69 -12.39 -7.39 -6.30
C ASN A 69 -12.85 -8.81 -5.93
N GLU A 70 -12.55 -9.79 -6.78
CA GLU A 70 -12.85 -11.19 -6.48
C GLU A 70 -12.13 -11.69 -5.21
N MET A 71 -10.89 -11.24 -4.98
CA MET A 71 -10.10 -11.66 -3.82
C MET A 71 -10.60 -11.08 -2.51
N ILE A 72 -11.18 -9.87 -2.52
CA ILE A 72 -11.74 -9.23 -1.33
C ILE A 72 -13.13 -9.75 -0.98
N GLU A 73 -13.91 -10.20 -1.97
CA GLU A 73 -15.25 -10.78 -1.78
C GLU A 73 -15.21 -12.27 -1.38
N GLN A 74 -14.09 -12.95 -1.57
CA GLN A 74 -13.98 -14.37 -1.29
C GLN A 74 -13.91 -14.69 0.22
N HIS A 75 -14.68 -15.72 0.59
CA HIS A 75 -14.64 -16.37 1.90
C HIS A 75 -14.31 -17.85 1.74
N PRO A 76 -13.21 -18.37 2.33
CA PRO A 76 -12.30 -17.71 3.27
C PRO A 76 -11.37 -16.69 2.61
N LYS A 77 -10.88 -15.75 3.43
CA LYS A 77 -10.03 -14.64 3.00
C LYS A 77 -8.75 -15.15 2.31
N ARG A 78 -8.46 -14.64 1.12
CA ARG A 78 -7.26 -14.96 0.34
C ARG A 78 -5.98 -14.58 1.10
N SER A 79 -4.90 -15.32 0.83
CA SER A 79 -3.60 -15.09 1.49
C SER A 79 -2.98 -13.76 1.04
N ILE A 80 -2.28 -13.07 1.95
CA ILE A 80 -1.47 -11.88 1.64
C ILE A 80 -0.49 -12.12 0.49
N VAL A 81 0.00 -13.37 0.33
CA VAL A 81 0.92 -13.76 -0.75
C VAL A 81 0.29 -13.63 -2.14
N GLU A 82 -1.04 -13.79 -2.25
CA GLU A 82 -1.71 -13.63 -3.53
C GLU A 82 -1.92 -12.14 -3.86
N PHE A 83 -2.24 -11.34 -2.85
CA PHE A 83 -2.33 -9.88 -3.01
C PHE A 83 -0.98 -9.33 -3.46
N THR A 84 0.13 -9.75 -2.85
CA THR A 84 1.45 -9.23 -3.23
C THR A 84 1.87 -9.58 -4.65
N LYS A 85 1.46 -10.74 -5.18
CA LYS A 85 1.69 -11.09 -6.60
C LYS A 85 0.95 -10.15 -7.53
N LEU A 86 -0.31 -9.87 -7.22
CA LEU A 86 -1.16 -8.96 -7.98
C LEU A 86 -0.59 -7.52 -7.96
N LEU A 87 -0.24 -7.03 -6.77
CA LEU A 87 0.37 -5.71 -6.61
C LEU A 87 1.70 -5.61 -7.36
N ALA A 88 2.55 -6.63 -7.30
CA ALA A 88 3.81 -6.66 -8.04
C ALA A 88 3.60 -6.60 -9.56
N ALA A 89 2.54 -7.23 -10.07
CA ALA A 89 2.20 -7.14 -11.48
C ALA A 89 1.76 -5.73 -11.89
N LEU A 90 0.92 -5.07 -11.10
CA LEU A 90 0.52 -3.68 -11.32
C LEU A 90 1.71 -2.72 -11.26
N VAL A 91 2.67 -2.95 -10.34
CA VAL A 91 3.95 -2.21 -10.28
C VAL A 91 4.75 -2.38 -11.58
N ARG A 92 4.85 -3.61 -12.12
CA ARG A 92 5.54 -3.87 -13.40
C ARG A 92 4.87 -3.15 -14.58
N MET A 93 3.55 -2.98 -14.50
CA MET A 93 2.77 -2.19 -15.47
C MET A 93 2.80 -0.68 -15.17
N ARG A 94 3.52 -0.23 -14.12
CA ARG A 94 3.65 1.17 -13.68
C ARG A 94 2.38 1.82 -13.14
N HIS A 95 1.39 1.03 -12.71
CA HIS A 95 0.15 1.52 -12.10
C HIS A 95 0.30 1.77 -10.59
N TYR A 96 1.26 2.61 -10.21
CA TYR A 96 1.65 2.85 -8.81
C TYR A 96 0.51 3.46 -7.98
N ALA A 97 -0.21 4.43 -8.54
CA ALA A 97 -1.36 5.07 -7.91
C ALA A 97 -2.46 4.04 -7.57
N THR A 98 -2.74 3.13 -8.51
CA THR A 98 -3.67 2.02 -8.32
C THR A 98 -3.20 1.12 -7.18
N VAL A 99 -1.93 0.72 -7.16
CA VAL A 99 -1.36 -0.11 -6.08
C VAL A 99 -1.52 0.55 -4.70
N VAL A 100 -1.27 1.85 -4.58
CA VAL A 100 -1.49 2.59 -3.32
C VAL A 100 -2.96 2.51 -2.87
N SER A 101 -3.90 2.68 -3.80
CA SER A 101 -5.33 2.56 -3.52
C SER A 101 -5.70 1.14 -3.05
N LEU A 102 -5.20 0.11 -3.75
CA LEU A 102 -5.48 -1.29 -3.40
C LEU A 102 -4.90 -1.67 -2.02
N CYS A 103 -3.67 -1.25 -1.70
CA CYS A 103 -3.10 -1.44 -0.37
C CYS A 103 -3.95 -0.77 0.72
N SER A 104 -4.51 0.41 0.44
CA SER A 104 -5.40 1.11 1.36
C SER A 104 -6.69 0.31 1.63
N GLN A 105 -7.29 -0.24 0.57
CA GLN A 105 -8.47 -1.10 0.68
C GLN A 105 -8.16 -2.38 1.46
N MET A 106 -7.00 -3.00 1.21
CA MET A 106 -6.53 -4.16 1.96
C MET A 106 -6.49 -3.87 3.48
N GLU A 107 -5.99 -2.71 3.89
CA GLU A 107 -5.95 -2.33 5.32
C GLU A 107 -7.34 -2.12 5.91
N LEU A 108 -8.24 -1.45 5.19
CA LEU A 108 -9.62 -1.23 5.63
C LEU A 108 -10.38 -2.56 5.83
N LEU A 109 -10.07 -3.56 5.00
CA LEU A 109 -10.61 -4.91 5.10
C LEU A 109 -9.87 -5.77 6.13
N GLY A 110 -8.92 -5.20 6.89
CA GLY A 110 -8.15 -5.89 7.92
C GLY A 110 -7.18 -6.93 7.34
N VAL A 111 -6.71 -6.78 6.10
CA VAL A 111 -5.62 -7.58 5.53
C VAL A 111 -4.30 -6.98 6.02
N SER A 112 -3.57 -7.68 6.88
CA SER A 112 -2.28 -7.20 7.35
C SER A 112 -1.23 -7.26 6.23
N HIS A 113 -0.44 -6.20 6.14
CA HIS A 113 0.74 -6.14 5.28
C HIS A 113 1.86 -7.02 5.84
N ASN A 114 2.72 -7.52 4.95
CA ASN A 114 4.00 -8.13 5.29
C ASN A 114 5.15 -7.23 4.83
N ASP A 115 6.39 -7.63 5.14
CA ASP A 115 7.62 -6.98 4.70
C ASP A 115 7.63 -6.68 3.20
N TYR A 116 7.24 -7.66 2.38
CA TYR A 116 7.21 -7.52 0.93
C TYR A 116 6.16 -6.51 0.43
N SER A 117 4.94 -6.52 0.98
CA SER A 117 3.90 -5.56 0.58
C SER A 117 4.22 -4.13 1.04
N PHE A 118 4.91 -3.96 2.18
CA PHE A 118 5.42 -2.65 2.57
C PHE A 118 6.51 -2.14 1.62
N ASN A 119 7.44 -3.00 1.20
CA ASN A 119 8.46 -2.63 0.22
C ASN A 119 7.83 -2.22 -1.14
N ILE A 120 6.75 -2.90 -1.57
CA ILE A 120 5.96 -2.48 -2.74
C ILE A 120 5.39 -1.07 -2.53
N LEU A 121 4.75 -0.81 -1.39
CA LEU A 121 4.11 0.47 -1.13
C LEU A 121 5.12 1.62 -1.07
N ILE A 122 6.29 1.40 -0.46
CA ILE A 122 7.40 2.36 -0.43
C ILE A 122 7.88 2.66 -1.85
N ASN A 123 8.10 1.62 -2.68
CA ASN A 123 8.49 1.80 -4.07
C ASN A 123 7.46 2.63 -4.85
N CYS A 124 6.17 2.33 -4.72
CA CYS A 124 5.11 3.09 -5.38
C CYS A 124 5.13 4.58 -4.99
N PHE A 125 5.29 4.90 -3.71
CA PHE A 125 5.40 6.29 -3.28
C PHE A 125 6.63 6.99 -3.86
N CYS A 126 7.79 6.33 -3.89
CA CYS A 126 9.00 6.87 -4.53
C CYS A 126 8.78 7.13 -6.03
N GLN A 127 8.15 6.20 -6.74
CA GLN A 127 7.85 6.34 -8.18
C GLN A 127 6.83 7.43 -8.49
N LEU A 128 5.97 7.77 -7.54
CA LEU A 128 5.01 8.89 -7.63
C LEU A 128 5.61 10.23 -7.18
N GLY A 129 6.90 10.28 -6.84
CA GLY A 129 7.57 11.49 -6.32
C GLY A 129 7.19 11.84 -4.88
N GLY A 130 6.48 10.97 -4.16
CA GLY A 130 6.01 11.16 -2.79
C GLY A 130 6.94 10.53 -1.75
N ILE A 131 8.23 10.90 -1.73
CA ILE A 131 9.23 10.28 -0.85
C ILE A 131 8.88 10.39 0.66
N ASP A 132 8.24 11.49 1.07
CA ASP A 132 7.76 11.69 2.45
C ASP A 132 6.76 10.60 2.88
N SER A 133 5.88 10.20 1.95
CA SER A 133 4.95 9.09 2.16
C SER A 133 5.69 7.75 2.21
N GLY A 134 6.76 7.58 1.42
CA GLY A 134 7.67 6.43 1.52
C GLY A 134 8.28 6.29 2.92
N PHE A 135 8.83 7.37 3.48
CA PHE A 135 9.34 7.37 4.86
C PHE A 135 8.24 7.13 5.90
N SER A 136 7.03 7.65 5.66
CA SER A 136 5.88 7.38 6.53
C SER A 136 5.55 5.89 6.60
N VAL A 137 5.65 5.17 5.48
CA VAL A 137 5.48 3.70 5.44
C VAL A 137 6.62 2.99 6.17
N LEU A 138 7.86 3.45 6.06
CA LEU A 138 8.98 2.90 6.84
C LEU A 138 8.73 3.02 8.36
N VAL A 139 8.25 4.18 8.83
CA VAL A 139 7.88 4.38 10.23
C VAL A 139 6.76 3.42 10.64
N LYS A 140 5.79 3.16 9.76
CA LYS A 140 4.71 2.19 10.00
C LYS A 140 5.24 0.76 10.13
N MET A 141 6.13 0.31 9.24
CA MET A 141 6.80 -1.00 9.36
C MET A 141 7.43 -1.18 10.75
N LEU A 142 8.23 -0.19 11.18
CA LEU A 142 8.93 -0.21 12.47
C LEU A 142 7.95 -0.27 13.65
N LYS A 143 6.88 0.51 13.63
CA LYS A 143 5.84 0.50 14.68
C LYS A 143 5.12 -0.84 14.79
N LEU A 144 4.97 -1.55 13.68
CA LEU A 144 4.34 -2.87 13.62
C LEU A 144 5.34 -4.01 13.89
N GLY A 145 6.61 -3.70 14.19
CA GLY A 145 7.65 -4.70 14.42
C GLY A 145 8.12 -5.42 13.15
N VAL A 146 7.75 -4.93 11.96
CA VAL A 146 8.23 -5.47 10.69
C VAL A 146 9.60 -4.87 10.41
N LYS A 147 10.64 -5.72 10.34
CA LYS A 147 12.03 -5.29 10.17
C LYS A 147 12.29 -4.83 8.74
N PRO A 148 12.68 -3.57 8.50
CA PRO A 148 13.16 -3.11 7.20
C PRO A 148 14.45 -3.83 6.79
N ASP A 149 14.62 -4.03 5.50
CA ASP A 149 15.80 -4.69 4.93
C ASP A 149 16.57 -3.77 3.97
N VAL A 150 17.60 -4.32 3.34
CA VAL A 150 18.41 -3.59 2.36
C VAL A 150 17.56 -3.10 1.18
N VAL A 151 16.53 -3.86 0.78
CA VAL A 151 15.61 -3.46 -0.28
C VAL A 151 14.81 -2.23 0.15
N THR A 152 14.32 -2.18 1.39
CA THR A 152 13.61 -1.02 1.93
C THR A 152 14.44 0.25 1.83
N PHE A 153 15.67 0.24 2.36
CA PHE A 153 16.52 1.44 2.38
C PHE A 153 17.02 1.83 0.99
N SER A 154 17.41 0.85 0.16
CA SER A 154 17.86 1.12 -1.21
C SER A 154 16.74 1.73 -2.07
N THR A 155 15.49 1.33 -1.86
CA THR A 155 14.32 1.91 -2.55
C THR A 155 14.11 3.37 -2.15
N LEU A 156 14.18 3.68 -0.86
CA LEU A 156 14.04 5.06 -0.36
C LEU A 156 15.16 5.97 -0.88
N ILE A 157 16.41 5.49 -0.85
CA ILE A 157 17.56 6.25 -1.36
C ILE A 157 17.41 6.54 -2.86
N LYS A 158 16.86 5.60 -3.65
CA LYS A 158 16.57 5.83 -5.07
C LYS A 158 15.45 6.84 -5.34
N GLY A 159 14.59 7.09 -4.35
CA GLY A 159 13.48 8.05 -4.44
C GLY A 159 13.85 9.47 -3.97
N LEU A 160 15.08 9.68 -3.50
CA LEU A 160 15.67 11.00 -3.20
C LEU A 160 16.29 11.60 -4.47
#